data_AF-A0A966UNG4-F1
#
_entry.id   AF-A0A966UNG4-F1
#
_cell.length_a   1.000
_cell.length_b   1.000
_cell.length_c   1.000
_cell.angle_alpha   90.00
_cell.angle_beta   90.00
_cell.angle_gamma   90.00
#
_symmetry.space_group_name_H-M   'P 1'
#
loop_
_entity.id
_entity.type
_entity.pdbx_description
1 polymer ?
#
loop_
_entity_poly.entity_id
_entity_poly.type
_entity_poly.pdbx_seq_one_letter_code
_entity_poly.pdbx_strand_id
1 'polypeptide(L)'
;MKQHEREFFISLIRCGKVFINHNNLRLVIKPLTLDQVFESCEVYNTSYNQGYIDGIMTEEEMNDWMVINELWDRRDDELTEKIKKDIEQFKVEIYNARNNTPLREGIRSYLRAAESKLG
;
A
#
# COMPACT_ATOMS: atom_id res chain seq x y z
N MET A 1 7.09 -10.90 -22.20
CA MET A 1 5.76 -10.49 -22.70
C MET A 1 5.61 -11.03 -24.12
N LYS A 2 4.55 -11.77 -24.41
CA LYS A 2 4.31 -12.36 -25.74
C LYS A 2 3.90 -11.27 -26.73
N GLN A 3 4.09 -11.49 -28.04
CA GLN A 3 3.83 -10.47 -29.06
C GLN A 3 2.38 -9.94 -29.04
N HIS A 4 1.40 -10.82 -28.84
CA HIS A 4 -0.01 -10.45 -28.76
C HIS A 4 -0.35 -9.60 -27.52
N GLU A 5 0.30 -9.86 -26.37
CA GLU A 5 0.14 -9.05 -25.17
C GLU A 5 0.65 -7.62 -25.41
N ARG A 6 1.80 -7.49 -26.07
CA ARG A 6 2.38 -6.18 -26.43
C ARG A 6 1.47 -5.40 -27.38
N GLU A 7 0.94 -6.04 -28.42
CA GLU A 7 0.02 -5.39 -29.37
C GLU A 7 -1.31 -4.98 -28.72
N PHE A 8 -1.79 -5.78 -27.76
CA PHE A 8 -2.95 -5.43 -26.93
C PHE A 8 -2.67 -4.21 -26.05
N PHE A 9 -1.52 -4.15 -25.36
CA PHE A 9 -1.12 -2.98 -24.56
C PHE A 9 -1.00 -1.71 -25.40
N ILE A 10 -0.37 -1.79 -26.58
CA ILE A 10 -0.28 -0.64 -27.50
C ILE A 10 -1.68 -0.17 -27.92
N SER A 11 -2.59 -1.11 -28.17
CA SER A 11 -3.99 -0.80 -28.53
C SER A 11 -4.73 -0.10 -27.38
N LEU A 12 -4.50 -0.49 -26.13
CA LEU A 12 -5.06 0.18 -24.95
C LEU A 12 -4.56 1.63 -24.82
N ILE A 13 -3.24 1.84 -24.97
CA ILE A 13 -2.64 3.19 -24.92
C ILE A 13 -3.24 4.08 -26.01
N ARG A 14 -3.40 3.57 -27.23
CA ARG A 14 -4.00 4.32 -28.35
C ARG A 14 -5.48 4.60 -28.18
N CYS A 15 -6.23 3.66 -27.59
CA CYS A 15 -7.67 3.80 -27.38
C CYS A 15 -7.99 4.83 -26.29
N GLY A 16 -7.10 5.00 -25.31
CA GLY A 16 -7.31 5.89 -24.18
C GLY A 16 -8.52 5.49 -23.35
N LYS A 17 -8.91 4.21 -23.34
CA LYS A 17 -10.01 3.65 -22.55
C LYS A 17 -9.64 2.24 -22.13
N VAL A 18 -10.07 1.84 -20.93
CA VAL A 18 -9.87 0.48 -20.40
C VAL A 18 -11.23 -0.20 -20.26
N PHE A 19 -11.31 -1.46 -20.67
CA PHE A 19 -12.50 -2.28 -20.52
C PHE A 19 -12.27 -3.30 -19.41
N ILE A 20 -13.18 -3.35 -18.43
CA ILE A 20 -13.11 -4.30 -17.33
C ILE A 20 -14.41 -5.09 -17.28
N ASN A 21 -14.30 -6.42 -17.19
CA ASN A 21 -15.45 -7.28 -16.95
C ASN A 21 -15.57 -7.53 -15.44
N HIS A 22 -16.68 -7.14 -14.83
CA HIS A 22 -16.97 -7.37 -13.42
C HIS A 22 -18.44 -7.77 -13.25
N ASN A 23 -18.73 -8.89 -12.60
CA ASN A 23 -20.09 -9.39 -12.34
C ASN A 23 -21.02 -9.38 -13.58
N ASN A 24 -20.57 -9.94 -14.70
CA ASN A 24 -21.27 -9.92 -16.01
C ASN A 24 -21.52 -8.53 -16.62
N LEU A 25 -20.94 -7.46 -16.06
CA LEU A 25 -20.99 -6.13 -16.63
C LEU A 25 -19.67 -5.81 -17.33
N ARG A 26 -19.77 -5.20 -18.52
CA ARG A 26 -18.62 -4.66 -19.25
C ARG A 26 -18.50 -3.17 -18.95
N LEU A 27 -17.59 -2.83 -18.05
CA LEU A 27 -17.31 -1.45 -17.64
C LEU A 27 -16.31 -0.81 -18.60
N VAL A 28 -16.50 0.48 -18.87
CA VAL A 28 -15.58 1.30 -19.68
C VAL A 28 -15.03 2.40 -18.80
N ILE A 29 -13.73 2.32 -18.50
CA ILE A 29 -13.01 3.37 -17.80
C ILE A 29 -12.50 4.36 -18.85
N LYS A 30 -12.93 5.60 -18.71
CA LYS A 30 -12.48 6.73 -19.53
C LYS A 30 -11.50 7.58 -18.70
N PRO A 31 -10.53 8.25 -19.35
CA PRO A 31 -9.74 9.29 -18.70
C PRO A 31 -10.66 10.40 -18.24
N LEU A 32 -10.23 11.08 -17.18
CA LEU A 32 -10.93 12.26 -16.67
C LEU A 32 -10.98 13.33 -17.77
N THR A 33 -12.12 13.98 -17.88
CA THR A 33 -12.26 15.21 -18.65
C THR A 33 -11.55 16.36 -17.95
N LEU A 34 -11.25 17.44 -18.67
CA LEU A 34 -10.61 18.63 -18.08
C LEU A 34 -11.40 19.19 -16.90
N ASP A 35 -12.73 19.22 -17.01
CA ASP A 35 -13.61 19.71 -15.95
C ASP A 35 -13.51 18.83 -14.69
N GLN A 36 -13.47 17.51 -14.86
CA GLN A 36 -13.30 16.58 -13.74
C GLN A 36 -11.92 16.69 -13.08
N VAL A 37 -10.88 16.94 -13.87
CA VAL A 37 -9.54 17.21 -13.32
C VAL A 37 -9.57 18.49 -12.51
N PHE A 38 -10.17 19.56 -13.05
CA PHE A 38 -10.30 20.83 -12.35
C PHE A 38 -11.07 20.67 -11.03
N GLU A 39 -12.23 20.02 -11.07
CA GLU A 39 -13.04 19.72 -9.88
C GLU A 39 -12.24 18.93 -8.84
N SER A 40 -11.46 17.94 -9.26
CA SER A 40 -10.60 17.18 -8.34
C SER A 40 -9.54 18.04 -7.67
N CYS A 41 -8.96 19.01 -8.40
CA CYS A 41 -7.99 19.95 -7.85
C CYS A 41 -8.63 20.93 -6.86
N GLU A 42 -9.84 21.42 -7.14
CA GLU A 42 -10.57 22.29 -6.21
C GLU A 42 -10.94 21.57 -4.91
N VAL A 43 -11.46 20.34 -5.00
CA VAL A 43 -11.78 19.52 -3.83
C VAL A 43 -10.52 19.25 -3.01
N TYR A 44 -9.41 18.90 -3.66
CA TYR A 44 -8.13 18.72 -2.99
C TYR A 44 -7.68 19.98 -2.24
N ASN A 45 -7.63 21.13 -2.93
CA ASN A 45 -7.18 22.38 -2.34
C ASN A 45 -8.07 22.83 -1.18
N THR A 46 -9.39 22.69 -1.33
CA THR A 46 -10.35 23.04 -0.27
C THR A 46 -10.15 22.16 0.96
N SER A 47 -10.00 20.85 0.74
CA SER A 47 -9.80 19.89 1.84
C SER A 47 -8.45 20.10 2.53
N TYR A 48 -7.39 20.36 1.76
CA TYR A 48 -6.06 20.65 2.29
C TYR A 48 -6.05 21.93 3.12
N ASN A 49 -6.63 23.02 2.59
CA ASN A 49 -6.72 24.30 3.30
C ASN A 49 -7.55 24.17 4.58
N GLN A 50 -8.65 23.42 4.53
CA GLN A 50 -9.46 23.15 5.71
C GLN A 50 -8.66 22.38 6.76
N GLY A 51 -7.96 21.31 6.37
CA GLY A 51 -7.09 20.56 7.27
C GLY A 51 -5.98 21.40 7.89
N TYR A 52 -5.39 22.32 7.09
CA TYR A 52 -4.41 23.27 7.59
C TYR A 52 -5.00 24.25 8.62
N ILE A 53 -6.19 24.79 8.36
CA ILE A 53 -6.90 25.68 9.30
C ILE A 53 -7.27 24.93 10.59
N ASP A 54 -7.69 23.67 10.46
CA ASP A 54 -8.05 22.81 11.59
C ASP A 54 -6.81 22.35 12.38
N GLY A 55 -5.59 22.71 11.93
CA GLY A 55 -4.34 22.35 12.58
C GLY A 55 -4.02 20.86 12.50
N ILE A 56 -4.54 20.17 11.48
CA ILE A 56 -4.21 18.77 11.23
C ILE A 56 -2.72 18.68 10.90
N MET A 57 -1.98 17.95 11.72
CA MET A 57 -0.56 17.70 11.50
C MET A 57 -0.35 16.93 10.20
N THR A 58 0.64 17.34 9.44
CA THR A 58 1.23 16.52 8.38
C THR A 58 1.91 15.29 8.99
N GLU A 59 2.22 14.29 8.15
CA GLU A 59 2.94 13.10 8.60
C GLU A 59 4.29 13.45 9.25
N GLU A 60 5.02 14.42 8.68
CA GLU A 60 6.28 14.91 9.24
C GLU A 60 6.08 15.60 10.59
N GLU A 61 5.12 16.52 10.69
CA GLU A 61 4.81 17.21 11.94
C GLU A 61 4.33 16.26 13.04
N MET A 62 3.56 15.22 12.66
CA MET A 62 3.12 14.17 13.58
C MET A 62 4.32 13.37 14.10
N ASN A 63 5.25 12.99 13.23
CA ASN A 63 6.47 12.27 13.62
C ASN A 63 7.32 13.11 14.57
N ASP A 64 7.55 14.38 14.24
CA ASP A 64 8.29 15.31 15.11
C ASP A 64 7.59 15.48 16.46
N TRP A 65 6.26 15.64 16.46
CA TRP A 65 5.47 15.71 17.69
C TRP A 65 5.60 14.43 18.53
N MET A 66 5.57 13.24 17.91
CA MET A 66 5.73 11.98 18.63
C MET A 66 7.12 11.85 19.28
N VAL A 67 8.17 12.28 18.59
CA VAL A 67 9.54 12.30 19.12
C VAL A 67 9.68 13.29 20.28
N ILE A 68 9.16 14.52 20.13
CA ILE A 68 9.20 15.55 21.17
C ILE A 68 8.48 15.10 22.44
N ASN A 69 7.38 14.35 22.30
CA ASN A 69 6.61 13.84 23.43
C ASN A 69 7.10 12.49 23.95
N GLU A 70 8.26 11.99 23.48
CA GLU A 70 8.86 10.69 23.85
C GLU A 70 7.90 9.49 23.63
N LEU A 71 6.94 9.62 22.72
CA LEU A 71 6.00 8.57 22.34
C LEU A 71 6.62 7.58 21.35
N TRP A 72 7.66 8.02 20.64
CA TRP A 72 8.36 7.25 19.62
C TRP A 72 9.83 7.67 19.61
N ASP A 73 10.75 6.71 19.72
CA ASP A 73 12.20 6.93 19.59
C ASP A 73 12.71 6.22 18.33
N ARG A 74 13.90 6.62 17.85
CA ARG A 74 14.59 5.99 16.73
C ARG A 74 14.79 4.47 16.91
N ARG A 75 14.82 4.00 18.16
CA ARG A 75 14.87 2.56 18.48
C ARG A 75 13.60 1.83 18.08
N ASP A 76 12.45 2.50 18.14
CA ASP A 76 11.16 1.94 17.74
C ASP A 76 11.10 1.81 16.20
N ASP A 77 11.70 2.75 15.46
CA ASP A 77 11.91 2.62 14.01
C ASP A 77 12.81 1.42 13.66
N GLU A 78 13.95 1.29 14.35
CA GLU A 78 14.87 0.18 14.14
C GLU A 78 14.22 -1.17 14.47
N LEU A 79 13.42 -1.23 15.54
CA LEU A 79 12.65 -2.41 15.92
C LEU A 79 11.61 -2.75 14.85
N THR A 80 10.89 -1.76 14.36
CA THR A 80 9.85 -1.91 13.32
C THR A 80 10.47 -2.47 12.03
N GLU A 81 11.59 -1.91 11.58
CA GLU A 81 12.30 -2.40 10.39
C GLU A 81 12.86 -3.81 10.58
N LYS A 82 13.32 -4.14 11.78
CA LYS A 82 13.76 -5.50 12.10
C LYS A 82 12.60 -6.49 12.03
N ILE A 83 11.45 -6.17 12.61
CA ILE A 83 10.26 -7.03 12.58
C ILE A 83 9.79 -7.25 11.13
N LYS A 84 9.83 -6.23 10.27
CA LYS A 84 9.52 -6.38 8.83
C LYS A 84 10.47 -7.36 8.14
N LYS A 85 11.78 -7.27 8.40
CA LYS A 85 12.78 -8.21 7.86
C LYS A 85 12.54 -9.63 8.35
N ASP A 86 12.26 -9.79 9.64
CA ASP A 86 11.97 -11.09 10.25
C ASP A 86 10.71 -11.72 9.63
N ILE A 87 9.66 -10.95 9.35
CA ILE A 87 8.45 -11.41 8.65
C ILE A 87 8.77 -11.96 7.25
N GLU A 88 9.54 -11.23 6.45
CA GLU A 88 9.94 -11.69 5.13
C GLU A 88 10.80 -12.97 5.20
N GLN A 89 11.69 -13.05 6.18
CA GLN A 89 12.47 -14.25 6.42
C GLN A 89 11.58 -15.44 6.79
N PHE A 90 10.60 -15.27 7.69
CA PHE A 90 9.65 -16.33 8.04
C PHE A 90 8.81 -16.81 6.86
N LYS A 91 8.42 -15.92 5.93
CA LYS A 91 7.72 -16.31 4.69
C LYS A 91 8.59 -17.24 3.84
N VAL A 92 9.87 -16.92 3.68
CA VAL A 92 10.84 -17.76 2.96
C VAL A 92 11.05 -19.09 3.67
N GLU A 93 11.19 -19.09 4.99
CA GLU A 93 11.38 -20.30 5.79
C GLU A 93 10.16 -21.22 5.76
N ILE A 94 8.93 -20.70 5.76
CA ILE A 94 7.70 -21.47 5.56
C ILE A 94 7.71 -22.19 4.21
N TYR A 95 8.14 -21.50 3.14
CA TYR A 95 8.26 -22.10 1.82
C TYR A 95 9.30 -23.22 1.79
N ASN A 96 10.45 -23.01 2.44
CA ASN A 96 11.50 -24.03 2.54
C ASN A 96 11.06 -25.23 3.40
N ALA A 97 10.29 -25.00 4.46
CA ALA A 97 9.76 -26.03 5.35
C ALA A 97 8.51 -26.75 4.81
N ARG A 98 8.18 -26.61 3.51
CA ARG A 98 6.93 -27.14 2.91
C ARG A 98 6.61 -28.61 3.21
N ASN A 99 7.63 -29.45 3.36
CA ASN A 99 7.51 -30.89 3.60
C ASN A 99 7.57 -31.28 5.08
N ASN A 100 7.89 -30.34 5.97
CA ASN A 100 7.97 -30.56 7.41
C ASN A 100 6.82 -29.82 8.10
N THR A 101 5.69 -30.50 8.24
CA THR A 101 4.46 -29.95 8.82
C THR A 101 4.65 -29.37 10.23
N PRO A 102 5.32 -30.05 11.20
CA PRO A 102 5.55 -29.48 12.52
C PRO A 102 6.39 -28.18 12.47
N LEU A 103 7.44 -28.15 11.67
CA LEU A 103 8.30 -26.97 11.52
C LEU A 103 7.53 -25.81 10.87
N ARG A 104 6.73 -26.09 9.85
CA ARG A 104 5.94 -25.09 9.13
C ARG A 104 4.88 -24.41 10.01
N GLU A 105 4.16 -25.19 10.83
CA GLU A 105 3.17 -24.61 11.75
C GLU A 105 3.84 -23.84 12.90
N GLY A 106 5.04 -24.25 13.33
CA GLY A 106 5.86 -23.49 14.28
C GLY A 106 6.26 -22.11 13.73
N ILE A 107 6.80 -22.04 12.51
CA ILE A 107 7.18 -20.77 11.86
C ILE A 107 5.95 -19.89 11.62
N ARG A 108 4.79 -20.46 11.27
CA ARG A 108 3.53 -19.70 11.17
C ARG A 108 3.12 -19.04 12.48
N SER A 109 3.29 -19.71 13.62
CA SER A 109 3.01 -19.12 14.92
C SER A 109 3.89 -17.88 15.17
N TYR A 110 5.19 -17.98 14.89
CA TYR A 110 6.12 -16.84 14.99
C TYR A 110 5.80 -15.71 14.02
N LEU A 111 5.41 -16.03 12.79
CA LEU A 111 4.94 -15.06 11.80
C LEU A 111 3.72 -14.27 12.34
N ARG A 112 2.72 -14.96 12.89
CA ARG A 112 1.54 -14.30 13.49
C ARG A 112 1.89 -13.42 14.69
N ALA A 113 2.82 -13.87 15.53
CA ALA A 113 3.30 -13.08 16.65
C ALA A 113 4.06 -11.82 16.20
N ALA A 114 4.82 -11.91 15.10
CA ALA A 114 5.52 -10.76 14.50
C ALA A 114 4.54 -9.79 13.83
N GLU A 115 3.55 -10.29 13.09
CA GLU A 115 2.46 -9.47 12.51
C GLU A 115 1.69 -8.70 13.60
N SER A 116 1.33 -9.37 14.70
CA SER A 116 0.62 -8.75 15.82
C SER A 116 1.40 -7.62 16.52
N LYS A 117 2.72 -7.55 16.35
CA LYS A 117 3.54 -6.47 16.90
C LYS A 117 3.62 -5.23 16.00
N LEU A 118 3.24 -5.34 14.73
CA LEU A 118 3.21 -4.23 13.78
C LEU A 118 1.81 -3.59 13.64
N GLY A 119 0.76 -4.27 14.08
CA GLY A 119 -0.63 -3.80 14.02
C GLY A 119 -1.61 -4.94 13.82
#